data_AF-A0A2S9I8X3-F1
#
_entry.id   AF-A0A2S9I8X3-F1
#
_cell.length_a   1.000
_cell.length_b   1.000
_cell.length_c   1.000
_cell.angle_alpha   90.00
_cell.angle_beta   90.00
_cell.angle_gamma   90.00
#
_symmetry.space_group_name_H-M   'P 1'
#
loop_
_entity.id
_entity.type
_entity.pdbx_description
1 polymer ?
#
loop_
_entity_poly.entity_id
_entity_poly.type
_entity_poly.pdbx_seq_one_letter_code
_entity_poly.pdbx_strand_id
1 'polypeptide(L)' 'MPKLKDRTPKVGGRSAAFQLRIHPELHAQIKSLTDDDNITLACWLKDLARRELRRRGIEPRG' A
#
# COMPACT_ATOMS: atom_id res chain seq x y z
N MET A 1 19.72 2.17 -1.52
CA MET A 1 19.13 0.99 -0.85
C MET A 1 17.99 0.46 -1.72
N PRO A 2 17.85 -0.86 -1.97
CA PRO A 2 16.71 -1.37 -2.73
C PRO A 2 15.42 -1.22 -1.90
N LYS A 3 14.46 -0.42 -2.39
CA LYS A 3 13.14 -0.24 -1.74
C LYS A 3 12.46 -1.60 -1.55
N LEU A 4 11.84 -1.82 -0.39
CA LEU A 4 11.09 -3.02 -0.05
C LEU A 4 9.91 -3.15 -1.03
N LYS A 5 10.09 -3.99 -2.05
CA LYS A 5 9.06 -4.30 -3.04
C LYS A 5 8.00 -5.19 -2.41
N ASP A 6 6.76 -4.89 -2.74
CA ASP A 6 5.61 -5.72 -2.42
C ASP A 6 5.82 -7.14 -2.98
N ARG A 7 6.12 -8.09 -2.09
CA ARG A 7 6.22 -9.51 -2.39
C ARG A 7 4.92 -10.21 -1.99
N THR A 8 3.76 -9.64 -2.36
CA THR A 8 2.51 -10.38 -2.15
C THR A 8 2.62 -11.69 -2.94
N PRO A 9 2.61 -12.85 -2.27
CA PRO A 9 2.72 -14.12 -2.95
C PRO A 9 1.52 -14.28 -3.87
N LYS A 10 1.75 -14.72 -5.12
CA LYS A 10 0.72 -14.95 -6.14
C LYS A 10 -0.10 -16.21 -5.81
N VAL A 11 -0.65 -16.31 -4.61
CA VAL A 11 -1.57 -17.39 -4.24
C VAL A 11 -2.95 -17.00 -4.77
N GLY A 12 -3.42 -17.68 -5.82
CA GLY A 12 -4.78 -17.51 -6.35
C GLY A 12 -4.94 -16.61 -7.59
N GLY A 13 -3.87 -16.18 -8.25
CA GLY A 13 -3.92 -15.40 -9.51
C GLY A 13 -3.26 -14.02 -9.40
N ARG A 14 -3.28 -13.25 -10.50
CA ARG A 14 -2.83 -11.85 -10.49
C ARG A 14 -3.80 -11.03 -9.64
N SER A 15 -3.32 -10.34 -8.61
CA SER A 15 -4.13 -9.39 -7.85
C SER A 15 -4.79 -8.39 -8.81
N ALA A 16 -6.06 -8.07 -8.59
CA ALA A 16 -6.75 -7.07 -9.40
C ALA A 16 -6.00 -5.74 -9.35
N ALA A 17 -5.65 -5.20 -10.52
CA ALA A 17 -4.99 -3.91 -10.61
C ALA A 17 -6.00 -2.80 -10.24
N PHE A 18 -5.70 -2.05 -9.19
CA PHE A 18 -6.49 -0.89 -8.79
C PHE A 18 -5.82 0.38 -9.30
N GLN A 19 -6.49 1.08 -10.22
CA GLN A 19 -6.02 2.37 -10.71
C GLN A 19 -6.62 3.49 -9.84
N LEU A 20 -5.77 4.12 -9.02
CA LEU A 20 -6.16 5.22 -8.15
C LEU A 20 -5.73 6.56 -8.77
N ARG A 21 -6.68 7.48 -8.94
CA ARG A 21 -6.36 8.88 -9.27
C ARG A 21 -6.18 9.66 -7.99
N ILE A 22 -4.96 10.12 -7.74
CA ILE A 22 -4.59 10.93 -6.57
C ILE A 22 -4.13 12.30 -7.08
N HIS A 23 -4.46 13.36 -6.34
CA HIS A 23 -3.91 14.69 -6.62
C HIS A 23 -2.38 14.66 -6.55
N PRO A 24 -1.64 15.32 -7.46
CA PRO A 24 -0.18 15.24 -7.54
C PRO A 24 0.51 15.65 -6.24
N GLU A 25 -0.01 16.63 -5.52
CA GLU A 25 0.56 17.08 -4.23
C GLU A 25 0.45 15.99 -3.15
N LEU A 26 -0.70 15.33 -3.05
CA LEU A 26 -0.89 14.25 -2.09
C LEU A 26 0.00 13.06 -2.45
N HIS A 27 0.14 12.75 -3.74
CA HIS A 27 1.07 11.73 -4.20
C HIS A 27 2.52 12.05 -3.82
N ALA A 28 2.94 13.32 -3.94
CA ALA A 28 4.28 13.76 -3.54
C ALA A 28 4.52 13.60 -2.03
N GLN A 29 3.53 13.97 -1.20
CA GLN A 29 3.62 13.80 0.26
C GLN A 29 3.76 12.32 0.65
N ILE A 30 2.92 11.44 0.10
CA ILE A 30 2.99 10.00 0.38
C ILE A 30 4.32 9.44 -0.11
N LYS A 31 4.79 9.85 -1.30
CA LYS A 31 6.05 9.39 -1.87
C LYS A 31 7.25 9.76 -0.97
N SER A 32 7.28 10.97 -0.42
CA SER A 32 8.33 11.39 0.52
C SER A 32 8.36 10.47 1.75
N LEU A 33 7.19 10.23 2.35
CA LEU A 33 7.02 9.35 3.50
C LEU A 33 7.49 7.91 3.20
N THR A 34 7.13 7.38 2.03
CA THR A 34 7.51 6.01 1.65
C THR A 34 8.99 5.87 1.31
N ASP A 35 9.61 6.95 0.83
CA ASP A 35 11.03 6.96 0.50
C ASP A 35 11.90 6.94 1.76
N ASP A 36 11.47 7.62 2.82
CA ASP A 36 12.11 7.57 4.15
C ASP A 36 12.00 6.17 4.78
N ASP A 37 10.79 5.58 4.74
CA ASP A 37 10.52 4.25 5.29
C ASP A 37 11.04 3.09 4.41
N ASN A 38 11.69 3.38 3.28
CA ASN A 38 12.16 2.40 2.30
C ASN A 38 11.08 1.41 1.82
N ILE A 39 9.81 1.81 1.85
CA ILE A 39 8.68 1.00 1.41
C ILE A 39 8.11 1.54 0.10
N THR A 40 7.36 0.72 -0.63
CA THR A 40 6.62 1.22 -1.80
C THR A 40 5.29 1.85 -1.38
N LEU A 41 4.84 2.84 -2.16
CA LEU A 41 3.52 3.45 -2.01
C LEU A 41 2.38 2.40 -1.97
N ALA A 42 2.52 1.31 -2.74
CA ALA A 42 1.57 0.20 -2.71
C ALA A 42 1.54 -0.53 -1.36
N CYS A 43 2.69 -0.85 -0.76
CA CYS A 43 2.75 -1.48 0.55
C CYS A 43 2.16 -0.56 1.63
N TRP A 44 2.51 0.73 1.60
CA TRP A 44 2.01 1.69 2.56
C TRP A 44 0.49 1.85 2.50
N LEU A 45 -0.08 1.91 1.29
CA LEU A 45 -1.53 1.95 1.11
C LEU A 45 -2.23 0.68 1.61
N LYS A 46 -1.62 -0.50 1.40
CA LYS A 46 -2.17 -1.77 1.94
C LYS A 46 -2.20 -1.75 3.46
N ASP A 47 -1.13 -1.29 4.10
CA ASP A 47 -1.09 -1.23 5.56
C ASP A 47 -2.04 -0.18 6.13
N LEU A 48 -2.20 0.96 5.45
CA LEU A 48 -3.23 1.94 5.78
C LEU A 48 -4.63 1.32 5.72
N ALA A 49 -4.95 0.58 4.64
CA ALA A 49 -6.24 -0.09 4.48
C ALA A 49 -6.46 -1.16 5.57
N ARG A 50 -5.46 -2.01 5.86
CA ARG A 50 -5.55 -3.02 6.92
C ARG A 50 -5.77 -2.39 8.30
N ARG A 51 -5.10 -1.27 8.58
CA ARG A 51 -5.27 -0.53 9.84
C ARG A 51 -6.68 0.05 9.97
N GLU A 52 -7.21 0.61 8.89
CA GLU A 52 -8.56 1.18 8.88
C GLU A 52 -9.64 0.09 9.01
N LEU A 53 -9.46 -1.08 8.38
CA LEU A 53 -10.33 -2.24 8.58
C LEU A 53 -10.36 -2.68 10.05
N ARG A 54 -9.18 -2.85 10.67
CA ARG A 54 -9.08 -3.19 12.09
C ARG A 54 -9.73 -2.13 12.99
N ARG A 55 -9.57 -0.85 12.68
CA ARG A 55 -10.20 0.25 13.42
C ARG A 55 -11.73 0.16 13.40
N ARG A 56 -12.31 -0.39 12.32
CA ARG A 56 -13.76 -0.63 12.18
C ARG A 56 -14.20 -1.99 12.70
N GLY A 57 -13.30 -2.76 13.34
CA GLY A 57 -13.58 -4.10 13.84
C GLY A 57 -13.65 -5.18 12.76
N ILE A 58 -13.14 -4.90 11.56
CA ILE A 58 -13.11 -5.85 10.44
C ILE A 58 -11.72 -6.48 10.37
N GLU A 59 -11.66 -7.81 10.48
CA GLU A 59 -10.41 -8.55 10.29
C GLU A 59 -9.95 -8.47 8.82
N PRO A 60 -8.76 -7.89 8.54
CA PRO A 60 -8.27 -7.76 7.18
C PRO A 60 -7.92 -9.14 6.62
N ARG A 61 -8.57 -9.52 5.52
CA ARG A 61 -8.27 -10.75 4.79
C ARG A 61 -7.27 -10.42 3.67
N GLY A 62 -6.10 -11.07 3.68
CA GLY A 62 -5.06 -10.91 2.65
C GLY A 62 -3.76 -10.27 3.11
#